data_AF-A0A3G2JMM3-F1
#
_entry.id   AF-A0A3G2JMM3-F1
#
_cell.length_a   1.000
_cell.length_b   1.000
_cell.length_c   1.000
_cell.angle_alpha   90.00
_cell.angle_beta   90.00
_cell.angle_gamma   90.00
#
_symmetry.space_group_name_H-M   'P 1'
#
loop_
_entity.id
_entity.type
_entity.pdbx_description
1 polymer ?
#
loop_
_entity_poly.entity_id
_entity_poly.type
_entity_poly.pdbx_seq_one_letter_code
_entity_poly.pdbx_strand_id
1 'polypeptide(L)'
;MPGQPLRLRTGVRFDVLDVPAEAGTEALRRLAPGSPVALRGDRMELLLAAGSAEEVPGVLDWLEWGAVTLDLRLLGAGDTVEAPPPPAGAVMSGRAGAVQGAAVWLRPPGPGRGVEALLPAMPAVGRGGSAPDLVRLLDTVAAQCHRVRLRRSCAGPAVSGRNQPLAFS
;
A
#
# COMPACT_ATOMS: atom_id res chain seq x y z
N MET A 1 -10.15 -26.22 -10.54
CA MET A 1 -10.64 -25.22 -9.57
C MET A 1 -9.45 -24.37 -9.16
N PRO A 2 -9.38 -23.07 -9.52
CA PRO A 2 -8.35 -22.21 -8.93
C PRO A 2 -8.61 -22.16 -7.42
N GLY A 3 -7.59 -22.48 -6.62
CA GLY A 3 -7.69 -22.45 -5.16
C GLY A 3 -8.05 -21.04 -4.71
N GLN A 4 -9.00 -20.92 -3.79
CA GLN A 4 -9.35 -19.63 -3.20
C GLN A 4 -8.08 -19.01 -2.61
N PRO A 5 -7.79 -17.73 -2.90
CA PRO A 5 -6.60 -17.09 -2.38
C PRO A 5 -6.67 -17.06 -0.85
N LEU A 6 -5.56 -17.42 -0.21
CA LEU A 6 -5.42 -17.41 1.25
C LEU A 6 -5.69 -15.99 1.76
N ARG A 7 -6.32 -15.85 2.92
CA ARG A 7 -6.57 -14.54 3.54
C ARG A 7 -5.76 -14.41 4.82
N LEU A 8 -5.03 -13.31 4.96
CA LEU A 8 -4.29 -12.99 6.18
C LEU A 8 -5.12 -12.03 7.04
N ARG A 9 -5.11 -12.24 8.36
CA ARG A 9 -5.74 -11.31 9.31
C ARG A 9 -4.77 -10.19 9.67
N THR A 10 -5.22 -8.95 9.52
CA THR A 10 -4.48 -7.75 9.92
C THR A 10 -4.75 -7.40 11.39
N GLY A 11 -3.92 -6.54 11.99
CA GLY A 11 -3.96 -6.14 13.40
C GLY A 11 -3.58 -7.20 14.43
N VAL A 12 -3.06 -8.35 13.98
CA VAL A 12 -2.49 -9.37 14.88
C VAL A 12 -0.97 -9.31 14.88
N ARG A 13 -0.35 -9.31 13.70
CA ARG A 13 1.12 -9.22 13.54
C ARG A 13 1.57 -8.04 12.70
N PHE A 14 0.65 -7.50 11.90
CA PHE A 14 0.90 -6.39 10.98
C PHE A 14 -0.42 -5.72 10.65
N ASP A 15 -0.35 -4.44 10.35
CA ASP A 15 -1.42 -3.68 9.70
C ASP A 15 -1.06 -3.46 8.23
N VAL A 16 -2.03 -3.04 7.42
CA VAL A 16 -1.79 -2.76 6.00
C VAL A 16 -2.26 -1.35 5.65
N LEU A 17 -1.39 -0.60 4.99
CA LEU A 17 -1.71 0.66 4.34
C LEU A 17 -1.88 0.41 2.84
N ASP A 18 -3.12 0.46 2.37
CA ASP A 18 -3.49 0.30 0.97
C ASP A 18 -3.61 1.67 0.29
N VAL A 19 -2.84 1.87 -0.78
CA VAL A 19 -2.67 3.14 -1.50
C VAL A 19 -2.68 2.91 -3.02
N PRO A 20 -2.91 3.92 -3.87
CA PRO A 20 -2.74 3.77 -5.31
C PRO A 20 -1.30 3.40 -5.63
N ALA A 21 -1.08 2.44 -6.54
CA ALA A 21 0.25 1.96 -6.89
C ALA A 21 1.17 3.07 -7.42
N GLU A 22 0.59 4.03 -8.16
CA GLU A 22 1.28 5.24 -8.63
C GLU A 22 1.86 6.06 -7.46
N ALA A 23 1.11 6.20 -6.36
CA ALA A 23 1.54 6.93 -5.18
C ALA A 23 2.51 6.11 -4.31
N GLY A 24 2.21 4.82 -4.14
CA GLY A 24 3.02 3.89 -3.35
C GLY A 24 4.44 3.68 -3.89
N THR A 25 4.64 3.77 -5.22
CA THR A 25 5.97 3.59 -5.85
C THR A 25 7.00 4.60 -5.36
N GLU A 26 6.58 5.85 -5.13
CA GLU A 26 7.46 6.90 -4.59
C GLU A 26 7.77 6.66 -3.11
N ALA A 27 6.80 6.10 -2.38
CA ALA A 27 6.92 5.73 -0.98
C ALA A 27 7.88 4.54 -0.75
N LEU A 28 8.03 3.63 -1.72
CA LEU A 28 8.99 2.52 -1.67
C LEU A 28 10.45 2.97 -1.48
N ARG A 29 10.79 4.20 -1.86
CA ARG A 29 12.13 4.78 -1.69
C ARG A 29 12.38 5.30 -0.27
N ARG A 30 11.31 5.47 0.51
CA ARG A 30 11.38 5.89 1.91
C ARG A 30 11.40 4.68 2.84
N LEU A 31 10.68 3.63 2.48
CA LEU A 31 10.69 2.36 3.19
C LEU A 31 12.07 1.71 3.27
N ALA A 32 12.34 1.07 4.40
CA ALA A 32 13.50 0.20 4.54
C ALA A 32 13.52 -0.86 3.40
N PRO A 33 14.70 -1.19 2.82
CA PRO A 33 14.80 -2.15 1.73
C PRO A 33 14.19 -3.54 2.02
N GLY A 34 14.01 -3.90 3.30
CA GLY A 34 13.39 -5.15 3.73
C GLY A 34 11.91 -5.07 4.09
N SER A 35 11.26 -3.91 3.95
CA SER A 35 9.84 -3.76 4.27
C SER A 35 8.98 -4.50 3.23
N PRO A 36 8.08 -5.39 3.67
CA PRO A 36 7.28 -6.20 2.77
C PRO A 36 6.19 -5.36 2.11
N VAL A 37 6.06 -5.51 0.79
CA VAL A 37 5.08 -4.77 -0.01
C VAL A 37 4.45 -5.69 -1.04
N ALA A 38 3.13 -5.67 -1.11
CA ALA A 38 2.35 -6.37 -2.12
C ALA A 38 1.70 -5.39 -3.09
N LEU A 39 1.46 -5.85 -4.32
CA LEU A 39 0.70 -5.13 -5.35
C LEU A 39 -0.55 -5.94 -5.68
N ARG A 40 -1.72 -5.31 -5.58
CA ARG A 40 -3.02 -5.89 -5.93
C ARG A 40 -3.69 -5.00 -6.98
N GLY A 41 -3.59 -5.39 -8.24
CA GLY A 41 -4.11 -4.58 -9.35
C GLY A 41 -3.41 -3.22 -9.44
N ASP A 42 -4.18 -2.14 -9.29
CA ASP A 42 -3.70 -0.75 -9.27
C ASP A 42 -3.44 -0.21 -7.85
N ARG A 43 -3.54 -1.07 -6.83
CA ARG A 43 -3.32 -0.74 -5.42
C ARG A 43 -2.04 -1.40 -4.91
N MET A 44 -1.34 -0.70 -4.04
CA MET A 44 -0.16 -1.19 -3.33
C MET A 44 -0.48 -1.31 -1.84
N GLU A 45 -0.13 -2.45 -1.27
CA GLU A 45 -0.36 -2.81 0.12
C GLU A 45 0.97 -2.83 0.86
N LEU A 46 1.19 -1.80 1.68
CA LEU A 46 2.39 -1.62 2.49
C LEU A 46 2.12 -2.25 3.85
N LEU A 47 2.91 -3.24 4.26
CA LEU A 47 2.75 -3.87 5.57
C LEU A 47 3.42 -2.97 6.63
N LEU A 48 2.64 -2.58 7.62
CA LEU A 48 3.04 -1.77 8.78
C LEU A 48 3.01 -2.63 10.05
N ALA A 49 3.63 -2.16 11.13
CA ALA A 49 3.55 -2.84 12.41
C ALA A 49 2.09 -2.89 12.92
N ALA A 50 1.76 -3.94 13.67
CA ALA A 50 0.45 -4.05 14.30
C ALA A 50 0.21 -2.86 15.24
N GLY A 51 -0.97 -2.26 15.18
CA GLY A 51 -1.36 -1.06 15.93
C GLY A 51 -1.18 0.25 15.15
N SER A 52 -0.43 0.23 14.04
CA SER A 52 -0.27 1.43 13.19
C SER A 52 -1.59 1.89 12.57
N ALA A 53 -2.56 1.01 12.34
CA ALA A 53 -3.87 1.40 11.82
C ALA A 53 -4.63 2.37 12.74
N GLU A 54 -4.39 2.29 14.06
CA GLU A 54 -5.00 3.19 15.05
C GLU A 54 -4.23 4.51 15.18
N GLU A 55 -2.92 4.49 14.94
CA GLU A 55 -2.04 5.65 15.08
C GLU A 55 -2.02 6.55 13.85
N VAL A 56 -2.10 5.96 12.64
CA VAL A 56 -1.97 6.68 11.37
C VAL A 56 -2.98 7.82 11.22
N PRO A 57 -4.28 7.68 11.58
CA PRO A 57 -5.22 8.79 11.49
C PRO A 57 -4.76 10.01 12.29
N GLY A 58 -4.32 9.81 13.54
CA GLY A 58 -3.81 10.90 14.38
C GLY A 58 -2.53 11.53 13.82
N VAL A 59 -1.65 10.75 13.18
CA VAL A 59 -0.46 11.27 12.50
C VAL A 59 -0.83 12.07 11.25
N LEU A 60 -1.80 11.60 10.45
CA LEU A 60 -2.28 12.33 9.28
C LEU A 60 -2.97 13.64 9.68
N ASP A 61 -3.73 13.65 10.77
CA ASP A 61 -4.32 14.86 11.33
C ASP A 61 -3.24 15.85 11.78
N TRP A 62 -2.21 15.37 12.48
CA TRP A 62 -1.07 16.21 12.89
C TRP A 62 -0.28 16.78 11.71
N LEU A 63 -0.16 16.02 10.62
CA LEU A 63 0.45 16.48 9.38
C LEU A 63 -0.47 17.35 8.52
N GLU A 64 -1.66 17.71 9.02
CA GLU A 64 -2.68 18.52 8.32
C GLU A 64 -3.28 17.83 7.07
N TRP A 65 -3.02 16.54 6.89
CA TRP A 65 -3.57 15.71 5.81
C TRP A 65 -4.96 15.16 6.13
N GLY A 66 -5.40 15.17 7.38
CA GLY A 66 -6.68 14.60 7.84
C GLY A 66 -7.94 15.13 7.14
N ALA A 67 -7.94 16.41 6.74
CA ALA A 67 -9.06 17.02 6.02
C ALA A 67 -9.03 16.75 4.50
N VAL A 68 -7.91 16.21 3.98
CA VAL A 68 -7.73 15.95 2.56
C VAL A 68 -8.30 14.58 2.22
N THR A 69 -9.13 14.52 1.18
CA THR A 69 -9.65 13.23 0.65
C THR A 69 -8.53 12.48 -0.07
N LEU A 70 -7.74 11.75 0.70
CA LEU A 70 -6.67 10.89 0.21
C LEU A 70 -7.26 9.50 -0.10
N ASP A 71 -6.86 8.94 -1.23
CA ASP A 71 -7.26 7.59 -1.64
C ASP A 71 -6.45 6.51 -0.88
N LEU A 72 -6.40 6.61 0.45
CA LEU A 72 -5.70 5.70 1.35
C LEU A 72 -6.71 4.87 2.15
N ARG A 73 -6.34 3.63 2.48
CA ARG A 73 -7.12 2.75 3.34
C ARG A 73 -6.20 2.07 4.33
N LEU A 74 -6.58 2.10 5.60
CA LEU A 74 -5.91 1.38 6.67
C LEU A 74 -6.71 0.12 6.97
N LEU A 75 -6.03 -1.02 6.96
CA LEU A 75 -6.58 -2.31 7.35
C LEU A 75 -5.90 -2.72 8.66
N GLY A 76 -6.69 -2.75 9.73
CA GLY A 76 -6.22 -2.96 11.10
C GLY A 76 -6.77 -4.23 11.70
N ALA A 77 -6.97 -4.23 13.02
CA ALA A 77 -7.51 -5.37 13.74
C ALA A 77 -8.91 -5.76 13.24
N GLY A 78 -9.06 -7.02 12.85
CA GLY A 78 -10.33 -7.58 12.38
C GLY A 78 -10.51 -7.54 10.86
N ASP A 79 -9.69 -6.77 10.14
CA ASP A 79 -9.68 -6.79 8.68
C ASP A 79 -8.93 -8.02 8.13
N THR A 80 -9.14 -8.28 6.84
CA THR A 80 -8.44 -9.35 6.12
C THR A 80 -7.94 -8.87 4.78
N VAL A 81 -6.71 -9.28 4.45
CA VAL A 81 -6.08 -9.01 3.16
C VAL A 81 -5.84 -10.30 2.41
N GLU A 82 -5.87 -10.24 1.08
CA GLU A 82 -5.50 -11.37 0.24
C GLU A 82 -4.00 -11.65 0.39
N ALA A 83 -3.65 -12.89 0.77
CA ALA A 83 -2.28 -13.30 0.92
C ALA A 83 -1.63 -13.37 -0.48
N PRO A 84 -0.58 -12.59 -0.74
CA PRO A 84 0.18 -12.77 -1.97
C PRO A 84 0.82 -14.17 -1.93
N PRO A 85 0.96 -14.86 -3.07
CA PRO A 85 1.54 -16.19 -3.10
C PRO A 85 2.95 -16.14 -2.49
N PRO A 86 3.33 -17.13 -1.67
CA PRO A 86 4.62 -17.11 -0.99
C PRO A 86 5.75 -16.97 -2.02
N PRO A 87 6.84 -16.23 -1.70
CA PRO A 87 7.99 -16.14 -2.58
C PRO A 87 8.49 -17.54 -2.94
N ALA A 88 8.83 -17.75 -4.22
CA ALA A 88 9.33 -19.02 -4.73
C ALA A 88 10.57 -19.45 -3.92
N GLY A 89 10.37 -20.33 -2.94
CA GLY A 89 11.39 -20.71 -1.97
C GLY A 89 10.86 -21.09 -0.58
N ALA A 90 9.62 -20.70 -0.22
CA ALA A 90 9.10 -20.95 1.13
C ALA A 90 8.28 -22.25 1.31
N VAL A 91 7.81 -22.94 0.27
CA VAL A 91 7.24 -24.31 0.40
C VAL A 91 7.15 -25.04 -0.95
N MET A 92 7.38 -26.35 -0.91
CA MET A 92 7.13 -27.32 -1.99
C MET A 92 5.65 -27.31 -2.42
N SER A 93 5.45 -27.47 -3.73
CA SER A 93 4.18 -27.83 -4.40
C SER A 93 3.10 -26.75 -4.50
N GLY A 94 2.91 -26.28 -5.73
CA GLY A 94 1.70 -25.58 -6.16
C GLY A 94 2.01 -24.41 -7.09
N ARG A 95 2.20 -24.69 -8.39
CA ARG A 95 2.12 -23.66 -9.43
C ARG A 95 0.68 -23.12 -9.44
N ALA A 96 0.39 -22.13 -8.59
CA ALA A 96 -0.82 -21.33 -8.70
C ALA A 96 -0.52 -20.24 -9.74
N GLY A 97 -1.06 -20.41 -10.95
CA GLY A 97 -1.02 -19.37 -11.97
C GLY A 97 -1.57 -18.07 -11.40
N ALA A 98 -0.84 -16.98 -11.59
CA ALA A 98 -1.26 -15.64 -11.19
C ALA A 98 -2.63 -15.36 -11.81
N VAL A 99 -3.68 -15.39 -11.00
CA VAL A 99 -5.01 -14.95 -11.40
C VAL A 99 -4.92 -13.45 -11.61
N GLN A 100 -5.44 -12.94 -12.73
CA GLN A 100 -5.46 -11.50 -13.02
C GLN A 100 -6.13 -10.76 -11.85
N GLY A 101 -5.36 -9.98 -11.08
CA GLY A 101 -5.84 -9.26 -9.89
C GLY A 101 -5.43 -9.85 -8.53
N ALA A 102 -4.79 -11.03 -8.49
CA ALA A 102 -4.23 -11.59 -7.26
C ALA A 102 -3.07 -10.71 -6.74
N ALA A 103 -2.96 -10.57 -5.41
CA ALA A 103 -1.87 -9.83 -4.80
C ALA A 103 -0.52 -10.50 -5.12
N VAL A 104 0.50 -9.72 -5.49
CA VAL A 104 1.87 -10.22 -5.78
C VAL A 104 2.90 -9.48 -4.93
N TRP A 105 3.91 -10.19 -4.41
CA TRP A 105 5.00 -9.54 -3.67
C TRP A 105 5.87 -8.69 -4.60
N LEU A 106 5.94 -7.38 -4.33
CA LEU A 106 6.97 -6.50 -4.90
C LEU A 106 8.27 -6.59 -4.12
N ARG A 107 8.17 -6.72 -2.80
CA ARG A 107 9.30 -7.03 -1.90
C ARG A 107 8.84 -8.11 -0.92
N PRO A 108 9.33 -9.36 -1.05
CA PRO A 108 8.92 -10.44 -0.15
C PRO A 108 9.54 -10.25 1.24
N PRO A 109 8.84 -10.69 2.32
CA PRO A 109 9.45 -10.75 3.65
C PRO A 109 10.62 -11.74 3.64
N GLY A 110 11.75 -11.36 4.25
CA GLY A 110 12.94 -12.21 4.29
C GLY A 110 12.70 -13.53 5.06
N PRO A 111 13.19 -14.69 4.57
CA PRO A 111 12.97 -15.97 5.23
C PRO A 111 13.68 -16.00 6.61
N GLY A 112 12.95 -16.39 7.66
CA GLY A 112 13.53 -16.64 8.99
C GLY A 112 13.71 -15.43 9.92
N ARG A 113 13.33 -14.21 9.52
CA ARG A 113 13.19 -13.07 10.44
C ARG A 113 11.71 -12.89 10.78
N GLY A 114 11.39 -12.72 12.06
CA GLY A 114 10.06 -12.27 12.47
C GLY A 114 9.70 -11.01 11.70
N VAL A 115 8.60 -11.05 10.94
CA VAL A 115 8.11 -9.95 10.09
C VAL A 115 8.12 -8.63 10.85
N GLU A 116 7.76 -8.67 12.13
CA GLU A 116 7.77 -7.56 13.11
C GLU A 116 9.07 -6.74 13.17
N ALA A 117 10.24 -7.33 12.88
CA ALA A 117 11.52 -6.62 12.93
C ALA A 117 11.82 -5.76 11.68
N LEU A 118 11.02 -5.88 10.62
CA LEU A 118 11.21 -5.20 9.33
C LEU A 118 10.06 -4.26 8.97
N LEU A 119 9.01 -4.21 9.82
CA LEU A 119 7.85 -3.37 9.61
C LEU A 119 8.14 -1.95 10.13
N PRO A 120 7.80 -0.91 9.36
CA PRO A 120 7.72 0.44 9.89
C PRO A 120 6.75 0.47 11.06
N ALA A 121 7.22 0.96 12.21
CA ALA A 121 6.46 1.09 13.44
C ALA A 121 6.69 2.49 14.04
N MET A 122 5.78 2.95 14.89
CA MET A 122 6.10 4.06 15.79
C MET A 122 7.22 3.66 16.76
N PRO A 123 8.10 4.59 17.15
CA PRO A 123 9.15 4.28 18.09
C PRO A 123 8.56 3.98 19.47
N ALA A 124 8.52 2.70 19.84
CA ALA A 124 8.50 2.33 21.26
C ALA A 124 9.84 2.78 21.86
N VAL A 125 9.79 3.50 22.99
CA VAL A 125 11.00 3.97 23.68
C VAL A 125 11.93 2.77 23.93
N GLY A 126 13.09 2.73 23.25
CA GLY A 126 14.14 1.77 23.55
C GLY A 126 14.48 0.66 22.54
N ARG A 127 14.18 0.75 21.24
CA ARG A 127 14.82 -0.14 20.24
C ARG A 127 15.30 0.62 19.00
N GLY A 128 16.62 0.65 18.81
CA GLY A 128 17.28 1.33 17.70
C GLY A 128 16.90 0.73 16.35
N GLY A 129 16.14 1.48 15.56
CA GLY A 129 15.77 1.20 14.18
C GLY A 129 14.61 2.07 13.70
N SER A 130 14.93 3.22 13.08
CA SER A 130 14.05 4.08 12.25
C SER A 130 12.77 4.67 12.86
N ALA A 131 12.92 5.40 13.98
CA ALA A 131 11.87 6.24 14.58
C ALA A 131 11.20 7.32 13.68
N PRO A 132 11.82 7.86 12.59
CA PRO A 132 11.16 8.81 11.68
C PRO A 132 10.63 8.19 10.37
N ASP A 133 10.63 6.87 10.22
CA ASP A 133 10.24 6.22 8.95
C ASP A 133 8.74 6.35 8.66
N LEU A 134 7.89 6.08 9.66
CA LEU A 134 6.44 6.10 9.47
C LEU A 134 5.91 7.50 9.13
N VAL A 135 6.33 8.54 9.85
CA VAL A 135 5.90 9.92 9.57
C VAL A 135 6.33 10.35 8.15
N ARG A 136 7.58 10.09 7.76
CA ARG A 136 8.08 10.41 6.41
C ARG A 136 7.40 9.60 5.33
N LEU A 137 7.10 8.34 5.61
CA LEU A 137 6.34 7.46 4.74
C LEU A 137 4.93 8.03 4.52
N LEU A 138 4.21 8.34 5.60
CA LEU A 138 2.85 8.86 5.55
C LEU A 138 2.77 10.21 4.85
N ASP A 139 3.69 11.13 5.14
CA ASP A 139 3.77 12.42 4.43
C ASP A 139 4.03 12.23 2.93
N THR A 140 4.96 11.33 2.57
CA THR A 140 5.25 11.01 1.16
C THR A 140 4.04 10.38 0.47
N VAL A 141 3.38 9.42 1.10
CA VAL A 141 2.18 8.76 0.58
C VAL A 141 1.06 9.77 0.41
N ALA A 142 0.78 10.59 1.41
CA ALA A 142 -0.26 11.59 1.39
C ALA A 142 -0.03 12.60 0.26
N ALA A 143 1.18 13.16 0.15
CA ALA A 143 1.55 14.08 -0.92
C ALA A 143 1.38 13.45 -2.31
N GLN A 144 1.75 12.18 -2.48
CA GLN A 144 1.64 11.51 -3.78
C GLN A 144 0.22 11.12 -4.12
N CYS A 145 -0.57 10.65 -3.15
CA CYS A 145 -2.01 10.43 -3.31
C CYS A 145 -2.71 11.72 -3.74
N HIS A 146 -2.37 12.84 -3.09
CA HIS A 146 -2.89 14.16 -3.45
C HIS A 146 -2.49 14.55 -4.89
N ARG A 147 -1.22 14.37 -5.28
CA ARG A 147 -0.75 14.64 -6.65
C ARG A 147 -1.44 13.78 -7.71
N VAL A 148 -1.62 12.48 -7.45
CA VAL A 148 -2.35 11.57 -8.36
C VAL A 148 -3.79 12.04 -8.52
N ARG A 149 -4.45 12.41 -7.42
CA ARG A 149 -5.81 12.97 -7.45
C ARG A 149 -5.87 14.25 -8.28
N LEU A 150 -4.97 15.20 -8.05
CA LEU A 150 -4.90 16.43 -8.83
C LEU A 150 -4.67 16.15 -10.32
N ARG A 151 -3.76 15.24 -10.67
CA ARG A 151 -3.52 14.82 -12.06
C ARG A 151 -4.77 14.23 -12.70
N ARG A 152 -5.50 13.37 -12.00
CA ARG A 152 -6.77 12.79 -12.49
C ARG A 152 -7.84 13.85 -12.67
N SER A 153 -7.92 14.84 -11.78
CA SER A 153 -8.83 15.99 -11.93
C SER A 153 -8.44 16.89 -13.10
N CYS A 154 -7.14 17.16 -13.32
CA CYS A 154 -6.65 17.97 -14.43
C CYS A 154 -6.72 17.25 -15.79
N ALA A 155 -6.62 15.92 -15.80
CA ALA A 155 -6.75 15.13 -17.03
C ALA A 155 -8.16 15.21 -17.63
N GLY A 156 -9.16 15.60 -16.84
CA GLY A 156 -10.57 15.69 -17.24
C GLY A 156 -11.13 14.35 -17.73
N PRO A 157 -12.45 14.19 -17.85
CA PRO A 157 -12.96 13.19 -18.78
C PRO A 157 -12.43 13.60 -20.15
N ALA A 158 -11.71 12.73 -20.83
CA ALA A 158 -11.36 12.96 -22.23
C ALA A 158 -12.67 13.17 -22.99
N VAL A 159 -13.05 14.43 -23.19
CA VAL A 159 -14.14 14.78 -24.10
C VAL A 159 -13.64 14.24 -25.43
N SER A 160 -14.32 13.19 -25.90
CA SER A 160 -14.16 12.73 -27.27
C SER A 160 -14.68 13.88 -28.12
N GLY A 161 -13.79 14.82 -28.43
CA GLY A 161 -13.98 15.89 -29.39
C GLY A 161 -13.99 15.28 -30.78
N ARG A 162 -15.03 14.50 -31.08
CA ARG A 162 -15.40 14.08 -32.42
C ARG A 162 -16.84 14.52 -32.64
N ASN A 163 -17.01 15.83 -32.84
CA ASN A 163 -17.94 16.43 -33.78
C ASN A 163 -17.87 17.95 -33.63
N GLN A 164 -16.84 18.56 -34.21
CA GLN A 164 -17.00 19.92 -34.74
C GLN A 164 -17.39 19.76 -36.21
N PRO A 165 -18.65 20.03 -36.61
CA PRO A 165 -18.97 20.18 -38.02
C PRO A 165 -18.48 21.56 -38.45
N LEU A 166 -17.30 21.60 -39.07
CA LEU A 166 -16.91 22.72 -39.91
C LEU A 166 -17.74 22.63 -41.19
N ALA A 167 -18.76 23.46 -41.31
CA ALA A 167 -19.31 23.84 -42.60
C ALA A 167 -19.67 25.33 -42.53
N PHE A 168 -18.73 26.15 -42.99
CA PHE A 168 -19.04 27.47 -43.54
C PHE A 168 -19.79 27.27 -44.86
N SER A 169 -20.95 27.88 -45.00
CA SER A 169 -21.54 28.34 -46.27
C SER A 169 -22.58 29.41 -45.96
#